data_AF-A0A8C9DC04-F1
#
_entry.id   AF-A0A8C9DC04-F1
#
_cell.length_a   1.000
_cell.length_b   1.000
_cell.length_c   1.000
_cell.angle_alpha   90.00
_cell.angle_beta   90.00
_cell.angle_gamma   90.00
#
_symmetry.space_group_name_H-M   'P 1'
#
loop_
_entity.id
_entity.type
_entity.pdbx_description
1 polymer ?
#
loop_
_entity_poly.entity_id
_entity_poly.type
_entity_poly.pdbx_seq_one_letter_code
_entity_poly.pdbx_strand_id
1 'polypeptide(L)'
;MKPPTNHADSGVSYILHFISSCPVTFISYHQGCDFPPTIDHGYYVRTQAFSVFARTEVIYKCDKGYTLVGEARLSCSSSGWSPAAPQCKAFCLKPEIAHGKLSVDKTEYVQAENVNIQCDSGYMLVGPQSITCSESTTWDPEVPKCEWVVPEGCEHMLAGRKVMQCLPNPEDLKISLEMYKLSLEIELLELHRDNARKTTVDSPL
;
A
#
# COMPACT_ATOMS: atom_id res chain seq x y z
N MET A 1 -8.55 -53.21 -36.70
CA MET A 1 -9.18 -53.00 -38.02
C MET A 1 -10.62 -52.57 -37.79
N LYS A 2 -10.97 -51.45 -38.44
CA LYS A 2 -12.27 -50.74 -38.60
C LYS A 2 -13.53 -51.65 -38.77
N PRO A 3 -14.79 -51.13 -38.76
CA PRO A 3 -15.50 -50.24 -37.81
C PRO A 3 -17.04 -50.60 -37.73
N PRO A 4 -18.05 -49.68 -37.70
CA PRO A 4 -19.11 -49.59 -36.67
C PRO A 4 -20.54 -49.75 -37.24
N THR A 5 -21.61 -49.45 -36.47
CA THR A 5 -22.85 -48.65 -36.81
C THR A 5 -24.02 -49.02 -35.89
N ASN A 6 -24.51 -48.10 -35.05
CA ASN A 6 -25.62 -47.11 -35.21
C ASN A 6 -27.04 -47.67 -35.02
N HIS A 7 -27.72 -47.19 -33.97
CA HIS A 7 -29.14 -46.77 -33.89
C HIS A 7 -29.34 -46.21 -32.47
N ALA A 8 -29.37 -44.89 -32.24
CA ALA A 8 -30.46 -43.94 -32.49
C ALA A 8 -31.78 -44.43 -31.85
N ASP A 9 -32.03 -44.02 -30.61
CA ASP A 9 -33.33 -44.19 -29.95
C ASP A 9 -33.92 -42.84 -29.51
N SER A 10 -35.23 -42.77 -29.63
CA SER A 10 -36.04 -41.57 -29.80
C SER A 10 -36.59 -41.01 -28.49
N GLY A 11 -36.74 -39.68 -28.48
CA GLY A 11 -38.01 -39.03 -28.10
C GLY A 11 -38.22 -38.68 -26.63
N VAL A 12 -38.12 -37.37 -26.32
CA VAL A 12 -38.95 -36.75 -25.28
C VAL A 12 -39.42 -35.35 -25.74
N SER A 13 -40.67 -35.34 -26.21
CA SER A 13 -41.74 -34.37 -25.96
C SER A 13 -41.43 -32.87 -25.86
N TYR A 14 -41.85 -32.15 -26.91
CA TYR A 14 -42.15 -30.72 -26.87
C TYR A 14 -43.37 -30.45 -25.96
N ILE A 15 -43.20 -29.61 -24.93
CA ILE A 15 -44.33 -28.92 -24.30
C ILE A 15 -44.20 -27.42 -24.64
N LEU A 16 -45.02 -26.99 -25.61
CA LEU A 16 -45.24 -25.60 -25.97
C LEU A 16 -46.10 -24.94 -24.88
N HIS A 17 -45.51 -24.08 -24.05
CA HIS A 17 -46.27 -23.16 -23.23
C HIS A 17 -46.56 -21.87 -24.00
N PHE A 18 -47.86 -21.58 -24.14
CA PHE A 18 -48.45 -20.42 -24.78
C PHE A 18 -47.89 -19.11 -24.23
N ILE A 19 -47.08 -18.41 -25.02
CA ILE A 19 -46.76 -17.00 -24.77
C ILE A 19 -47.97 -16.18 -25.24
N SER A 20 -48.77 -15.74 -24.26
CA SER A 20 -49.83 -14.76 -24.42
C SER A 20 -49.28 -13.52 -25.14
N SER A 21 -49.82 -13.27 -26.32
CA SER A 21 -49.56 -12.12 -27.17
C SER A 21 -49.96 -10.82 -26.47
N CYS A 22 -49.03 -10.20 -25.71
CA CYS A 22 -49.11 -8.76 -25.52
C CYS A 22 -48.66 -8.12 -26.83
N PRO A 23 -49.46 -7.21 -27.44
CA PRO A 23 -49.01 -6.48 -28.60
C PRO A 23 -47.85 -5.61 -28.13
N VAL A 24 -46.63 -5.99 -28.50
CA VAL A 24 -45.47 -5.13 -28.33
C VAL A 24 -45.69 -4.00 -29.33
N THR A 25 -46.43 -2.98 -28.91
CA THR A 25 -46.42 -1.69 -29.58
C THR A 25 -44.94 -1.34 -29.67
N PHE A 26 -44.42 -1.26 -30.88
CA PHE A 26 -43.12 -0.67 -31.15
C PHE A 26 -43.19 0.79 -30.70
N ILE A 27 -43.01 1.01 -29.41
CA ILE A 27 -42.61 2.32 -28.90
C ILE A 27 -41.26 2.51 -29.58
N SER A 28 -41.21 3.43 -30.54
CA SER A 28 -40.01 3.92 -31.16
C SER A 28 -39.07 4.38 -30.05
N TYR A 29 -38.20 3.47 -29.62
CA TYR A 29 -37.21 3.69 -28.57
C TYR A 29 -36.29 4.78 -29.08
N HIS A 30 -36.44 6.00 -28.57
CA HIS A 30 -35.52 7.09 -28.86
C HIS A 30 -34.19 6.73 -28.19
N GLN A 31 -33.40 5.95 -28.92
CA GLN A 31 -32.17 5.36 -28.46
C GLN A 31 -31.17 6.48 -28.17
N GLY A 32 -30.79 6.64 -26.90
CA GLY A 32 -29.47 7.19 -26.57
C GLY A 32 -29.35 8.07 -25.33
N CYS A 33 -30.43 8.66 -24.79
CA CYS A 33 -30.27 9.80 -23.87
C CYS A 33 -30.99 9.74 -22.52
N ASP A 34 -31.88 8.77 -22.30
CA ASP A 34 -32.52 8.63 -20.99
C ASP A 34 -31.52 8.12 -19.94
N PHE A 35 -30.55 7.32 -20.39
CA PHE A 35 -29.52 6.67 -19.58
C PHE A 35 -28.12 7.09 -20.04
N PRO A 36 -27.46 8.02 -19.30
CA PRO A 36 -26.04 8.28 -19.44
C PRO A 36 -25.20 7.02 -19.22
N PRO A 37 -24.03 6.88 -19.88
CA PRO A 37 -23.12 5.77 -19.64
C PRO A 37 -22.73 5.64 -18.16
N THR A 38 -22.74 4.43 -17.62
CA THR A 38 -22.20 4.18 -16.28
C THR A 38 -20.68 4.10 -16.34
N ILE A 39 -20.01 4.59 -15.29
CA ILE A 39 -18.55 4.49 -15.15
C ILE A 39 -18.23 3.85 -13.80
N ASP A 40 -17.13 3.11 -13.74
CA ASP A 40 -16.66 2.52 -12.48
C ASP A 40 -16.14 3.61 -11.53
N HIS A 41 -16.37 3.43 -10.24
CA HIS A 41 -15.92 4.35 -9.18
C HIS A 41 -16.32 5.82 -9.39
N GLY A 42 -17.50 6.04 -9.97
CA GLY A 42 -18.01 7.36 -10.22
C GLY A 42 -19.53 7.38 -10.43
N TYR A 43 -20.07 8.59 -10.39
CA TYR A 43 -21.48 8.87 -10.57
C TYR A 43 -21.68 10.14 -11.37
N TYR A 44 -22.88 10.35 -11.90
CA TYR A 44 -23.22 11.56 -12.64
C TYR A 44 -24.37 12.32 -11.97
N VAL A 45 -24.36 13.64 -12.13
CA VAL A 45 -25.44 14.53 -11.70
C VAL A 45 -26.05 15.16 -12.94
N ARG A 46 -27.39 15.09 -13.09
CA ARG A 46 -28.09 15.79 -14.16
C ARG A 46 -28.11 17.28 -13.87
N THR A 47 -27.73 18.07 -14.86
CA THR A 47 -27.81 19.52 -14.79
C THR A 47 -29.23 19.92 -15.17
N GLN A 48 -30.03 20.43 -14.21
CA GLN A 48 -31.39 20.89 -14.50
C GLN A 48 -31.33 22.17 -15.32
N ALA A 49 -31.50 22.07 -16.63
CA ALA A 49 -31.82 23.23 -17.45
C ALA A 49 -33.34 23.40 -17.45
N PHE A 50 -33.80 24.55 -16.96
CA PHE A 50 -35.22 24.89 -16.73
C PHE A 50 -36.04 25.10 -18.02
N SER A 51 -35.63 24.48 -19.13
CA SER A 51 -36.21 24.67 -20.46
C SER A 51 -36.51 23.34 -21.11
N VAL A 52 -37.73 23.22 -21.65
CA VAL A 52 -38.25 22.08 -22.41
C VAL A 52 -37.43 21.83 -23.70
N PHE A 53 -36.63 22.80 -24.13
CA PHE A 53 -35.74 22.71 -25.30
C PHE A 53 -34.26 22.50 -24.94
N ALA A 54 -33.93 22.32 -23.67
CA ALA A 54 -32.54 22.18 -23.26
C ALA A 54 -32.00 20.78 -23.58
N ARG A 55 -30.75 20.73 -24.07
CA ARG A 55 -30.00 19.49 -24.21
C ARG A 55 -29.86 18.85 -22.83
N THR A 56 -30.02 17.53 -22.75
CA THR A 56 -29.78 16.81 -21.49
C THR A 56 -28.28 16.79 -21.25
N GLU A 57 -27.84 17.34 -20.13
CA GLU A 57 -26.42 17.38 -19.76
C GLU A 57 -26.21 16.73 -18.40
N VAL A 58 -25.12 15.97 -18.30
CA VAL A 58 -24.68 15.37 -17.05
C VAL A 58 -23.25 15.76 -16.74
N ILE A 59 -22.95 15.87 -15.46
CA ILE A 59 -21.60 16.11 -14.96
C ILE A 59 -21.19 14.89 -14.12
N TYR A 60 -20.13 14.22 -14.55
CA TYR A 60 -19.53 13.10 -13.85
C TYR A 60 -18.64 13.57 -12.70
N LYS A 61 -18.62 12.76 -11.66
CA LYS A 61 -17.79 12.90 -10.47
C LYS A 61 -17.28 11.52 -10.08
N CYS A 62 -16.07 11.49 -9.56
CA CYS A 62 -15.49 10.25 -9.06
C CYS A 62 -15.74 10.08 -7.57
N ASP A 63 -15.75 8.83 -7.14
CA ASP A 63 -15.77 8.47 -5.73
C ASP A 63 -14.47 8.91 -5.04
N LYS A 64 -14.50 8.96 -3.71
CA LYS A 64 -13.31 9.33 -2.92
C LYS A 64 -12.16 8.35 -3.20
N GLY A 65 -10.96 8.88 -3.43
CA GLY A 65 -9.78 8.07 -3.78
C GLY A 65 -9.62 7.85 -5.28
N TYR A 66 -10.50 8.42 -6.10
CA TYR A 66 -10.42 8.37 -7.55
C TYR A 66 -10.38 9.78 -8.14
N THR A 67 -9.65 9.93 -9.24
CA THR A 67 -9.52 11.17 -10.00
C THR A 67 -10.09 11.01 -11.41
N LEU A 68 -10.71 12.08 -11.91
CA LEU A 68 -11.42 12.08 -13.19
C LEU A 68 -10.44 12.29 -14.34
N VAL A 69 -10.41 11.37 -15.29
CA VAL A 69 -9.61 11.42 -16.52
C VAL A 69 -10.55 11.49 -17.72
N GLY A 70 -10.57 12.63 -18.41
CA GLY A 70 -11.45 12.91 -19.55
C GLY A 70 -12.35 14.13 -19.30
N GLU A 71 -13.38 14.28 -20.12
CA GLU A 71 -14.35 15.38 -20.02
C GLU A 71 -15.42 15.06 -18.98
N ALA A 72 -15.53 15.89 -17.94
CA ALA A 72 -16.51 15.67 -16.88
C ALA A 72 -17.95 15.89 -17.35
N ARG A 73 -18.17 16.74 -18.37
CA ARG A 73 -19.51 17.09 -18.86
C ARG A 73 -19.81 16.32 -20.14
N LEU A 74 -20.94 15.62 -20.13
CA LEU A 74 -21.52 14.97 -21.30
C LEU A 74 -22.83 15.64 -21.66
N SER A 75 -23.05 15.85 -22.95
CA SER A 75 -24.28 16.39 -23.50
C SER A 75 -24.90 15.37 -24.45
N CYS A 76 -26.21 15.17 -24.32
CA CYS A 76 -26.97 14.34 -25.23
C CYS A 76 -27.34 15.13 -26.50
N SER A 77 -27.22 14.45 -27.64
CA SER A 77 -27.75 14.89 -28.94
C SER A 77 -28.52 13.76 -29.62
N SER A 78 -29.04 14.01 -30.83
CA SER A 78 -29.64 12.96 -31.67
C SER A 78 -28.68 11.80 -31.99
N SER A 79 -27.37 12.05 -31.88
CA SER A 79 -26.31 11.04 -32.09
C SER A 79 -25.92 10.30 -30.80
N GLY A 80 -26.60 10.55 -29.69
CA GLY A 80 -26.27 10.02 -28.36
C GLY A 80 -25.42 10.97 -27.50
N TRP A 81 -24.87 10.43 -26.43
CA TRP A 81 -24.00 11.15 -25.49
C TRP A 81 -22.64 11.46 -26.09
N SER A 82 -22.22 12.72 -25.99
CA SER A 82 -20.88 13.15 -26.37
C SER A 82 -20.38 14.26 -25.44
N PRO A 83 -19.05 14.38 -25.22
CA PRO A 83 -17.97 13.47 -25.64
C PRO A 83 -18.03 12.09 -24.96
N ALA A 84 -17.04 11.22 -25.19
CA ALA A 84 -16.99 9.92 -24.53
C ALA A 84 -16.96 10.05 -22.99
N ALA A 85 -17.58 9.10 -22.28
CA ALA A 85 -17.63 9.12 -20.82
C ALA A 85 -16.21 9.09 -20.22
N PRO A 86 -15.96 9.86 -19.15
CA PRO A 86 -14.65 9.90 -18.51
C PRO A 86 -14.37 8.61 -17.73
N GLN A 87 -13.12 8.43 -17.33
CA GLN A 87 -12.71 7.34 -16.45
C GLN A 87 -12.36 7.88 -15.06
N CYS A 88 -12.73 7.16 -14.01
CA CYS A 88 -12.26 7.43 -12.67
C CYS A 88 -11.09 6.49 -12.36
N LYS A 89 -9.88 7.05 -12.28
CA LYS A 89 -8.67 6.30 -11.96
C LYS A 89 -8.35 6.43 -10.49
N ALA A 90 -7.96 5.34 -9.84
CA ALA A 90 -7.51 5.39 -8.45
C ALA A 90 -6.32 6.34 -8.31
N PHE A 91 -6.19 6.95 -7.13
CA PHE A 91 -4.96 7.61 -6.73
C PHE A 91 -4.54 7.15 -5.33
N CYS A 92 -3.23 7.12 -5.11
CA CYS A 92 -2.61 6.74 -3.85
C CYS A 92 -1.97 7.98 -3.25
N LEU A 93 -2.15 8.16 -1.94
CA LEU A 93 -1.46 9.21 -1.20
C LEU A 93 0.01 8.86 -1.05
N LYS A 94 0.85 9.90 -0.95
CA LYS A 94 2.27 9.74 -0.64
C LYS A 94 2.47 8.83 0.59
N PRO A 95 3.22 7.73 0.46
CA PRO A 95 3.50 6.85 1.59
C PRO A 95 4.50 7.52 2.55
N GLU A 96 4.30 7.30 3.84
CA GLU A 96 5.24 7.74 4.87
C GLU A 96 6.32 6.67 5.07
N ILE A 97 7.57 7.03 4.74
CA ILE A 97 8.73 6.14 4.88
C ILE A 97 9.77 6.86 5.72
N ALA A 98 9.88 6.49 7.01
CA ALA A 98 10.90 7.03 7.89
C ALA A 98 12.30 6.70 7.34
N HIS A 99 13.18 7.69 7.27
CA HIS A 99 14.53 7.53 6.70
C HIS A 99 14.55 7.04 5.24
N GLY A 100 13.48 7.32 4.49
CA GLY A 100 13.36 6.96 3.07
C GLY A 100 12.87 8.12 2.21
N LYS A 101 13.18 8.04 0.92
CA LYS A 101 12.82 9.01 -0.12
C LYS A 101 12.25 8.29 -1.32
N LEU A 102 11.31 8.92 -1.99
CA LEU A 102 10.72 8.43 -3.24
C LEU A 102 11.45 9.02 -4.44
N SER A 103 11.55 8.27 -5.52
CA SER A 103 12.17 8.71 -6.78
C SER A 103 11.48 9.91 -7.41
N VAL A 104 10.18 10.05 -7.18
CA VAL A 104 9.37 11.18 -7.61
C VAL A 104 8.57 11.62 -6.40
N ASP A 105 8.72 12.87 -5.96
CA ASP A 105 8.01 13.40 -4.78
C ASP A 105 6.73 14.13 -5.21
N LYS A 106 5.58 13.49 -5.01
CA LYS A 106 4.24 14.03 -5.23
C LYS A 106 3.39 13.77 -3.99
N THR A 107 2.33 14.56 -3.82
CA THR A 107 1.32 14.29 -2.79
C THR A 107 0.39 13.14 -3.16
N GLU A 108 0.16 12.95 -4.46
CA GLU A 108 -0.76 11.96 -5.02
C GLU A 108 -0.15 11.30 -6.26
N TYR A 109 -0.40 10.00 -6.41
CA TYR A 109 0.07 9.18 -7.53
C TYR A 109 -1.13 8.49 -8.16
N VAL A 110 -1.26 8.57 -9.47
CA VAL A 110 -2.38 7.98 -10.21
C VAL A 110 -2.12 6.48 -10.42
N GLN A 111 -3.19 5.69 -10.51
CA GLN A 111 -3.19 4.26 -10.83
C GLN A 111 -2.12 3.89 -11.87
N ALA A 112 -1.39 2.81 -11.56
CA ALA A 112 -0.26 2.29 -12.31
C ALA A 112 1.02 3.16 -12.32
N GLU A 113 1.05 4.32 -11.66
CA GLU A 113 2.32 5.01 -11.39
C GLU A 113 3.18 4.17 -10.43
N ASN A 114 4.44 3.97 -10.81
CA ASN A 114 5.43 3.25 -10.03
C ASN A 114 6.46 4.23 -9.47
N VAL A 115 6.86 4.02 -8.21
CA VAL A 115 7.91 4.79 -7.55
C VAL A 115 8.94 3.87 -6.93
N ASN A 116 10.21 4.29 -6.98
CA ASN A 116 11.30 3.61 -6.30
C ASN A 116 11.57 4.26 -4.95
N ILE A 117 11.91 3.45 -3.96
CA ILE A 117 12.28 3.87 -2.62
C ILE A 117 13.80 3.84 -2.48
N GLN A 118 14.35 4.89 -1.89
CA GLN A 118 15.75 4.98 -1.51
C GLN A 118 15.88 5.36 -0.04
N CYS A 119 16.59 4.54 0.73
CA CYS A 119 16.85 4.82 2.14
C CYS A 119 17.99 5.83 2.31
N ASP A 120 17.92 6.60 3.39
CA ASP A 120 19.00 7.47 3.82
C ASP A 120 20.25 6.67 4.24
N SER A 121 21.40 7.35 4.31
CA SER A 121 22.66 6.72 4.71
C SER A 121 22.55 6.06 6.10
N GLY A 122 23.07 4.84 6.22
CA GLY A 122 22.99 4.03 7.45
C GLY A 122 21.70 3.23 7.60
N TYR A 123 20.78 3.31 6.63
CA TYR A 123 19.57 2.49 6.58
C TYR A 123 19.57 1.58 5.34
N MET A 124 19.05 0.38 5.49
CA MET A 124 18.79 -0.55 4.39
C MET A 124 17.30 -0.73 4.18
N LEU A 125 16.95 -0.98 2.92
CA LEU A 125 15.59 -1.26 2.52
C LEU A 125 15.21 -2.68 2.91
N VAL A 126 14.11 -2.82 3.65
CA VAL A 126 13.47 -4.08 4.00
C VAL A 126 12.13 -4.14 3.28
N GLY A 127 12.07 -4.97 2.24
CA GLY A 127 10.90 -5.10 1.36
C GLY A 127 11.23 -4.79 -0.11
N PRO A 128 10.21 -4.53 -0.94
CA PRO A 128 10.39 -4.25 -2.37
C PRO A 128 11.05 -2.88 -2.60
N GLN A 129 11.90 -2.79 -3.63
CA GLN A 129 12.53 -1.52 -4.06
C GLN A 129 11.54 -0.55 -4.71
N SER A 130 10.47 -1.07 -5.30
CA SER A 130 9.47 -0.29 -6.01
C SER A 130 8.07 -0.69 -5.59
N ILE A 131 7.18 0.30 -5.59
CA ILE A 131 5.76 0.15 -5.28
C ILE A 131 4.94 0.85 -6.35
N THR A 132 3.75 0.35 -6.62
CA THR A 132 2.85 0.83 -7.66
C THR A 132 1.53 1.24 -7.06
N CYS A 133 0.95 2.35 -7.52
CA CYS A 133 -0.40 2.71 -7.11
C CYS A 133 -1.42 1.75 -7.73
N SER A 134 -2.11 0.98 -6.90
CA SER A 134 -3.11 -0.01 -7.31
C SER A 134 -4.47 0.64 -7.57
N GLU A 135 -5.36 -0.10 -8.23
CA GLU A 135 -6.76 0.27 -8.48
C GLU A 135 -7.59 0.37 -7.19
N SER A 136 -7.09 -0.24 -6.10
CA SER A 136 -7.67 -0.21 -4.75
C SER A 136 -7.31 1.03 -3.94
N THR A 137 -6.69 2.05 -4.54
CA THR A 137 -6.23 3.28 -3.85
C THR A 137 -5.14 3.03 -2.81
N THR A 138 -4.45 1.89 -2.91
CA THR A 138 -3.37 1.45 -2.03
C THR A 138 -2.10 1.16 -2.81
N TRP A 139 -0.97 1.20 -2.13
CA TRP A 139 0.31 0.78 -2.71
C TRP A 139 0.40 -0.74 -2.80
N ASP A 140 0.87 -1.24 -3.94
CA ASP A 140 1.15 -2.65 -4.16
C ASP A 140 2.53 -2.85 -4.85
N PRO A 141 3.43 -3.69 -4.30
CA PRO A 141 3.30 -4.36 -3.00
C PRO A 141 3.27 -3.37 -1.82
N GLU A 142 3.08 -3.87 -0.59
CA GLU A 142 3.05 -3.04 0.62
C GLU A 142 4.30 -2.15 0.75
N VAL A 143 4.11 -0.98 1.36
CA VAL A 143 5.16 0.04 1.52
C VAL A 143 6.34 -0.54 2.32
N PRO A 144 7.57 -0.52 1.78
CA PRO A 144 8.74 -1.07 2.45
C PRO A 144 9.18 -0.17 3.61
N LYS A 145 10.08 -0.70 4.45
CA LYS A 145 10.69 0.03 5.56
C LYS A 145 12.16 0.27 5.32
N CYS A 146 12.67 1.40 5.81
CA CYS A 146 14.09 1.63 5.93
C CYS A 146 14.51 1.32 7.36
N GLU A 147 15.32 0.28 7.54
CA GLU A 147 15.80 -0.16 8.85
C GLU A 147 17.28 0.16 9.02
N TRP A 148 17.65 0.59 10.22
CA TRP A 148 19.04 0.97 10.51
C TRP A 148 19.96 -0.25 10.42
N VAL A 149 21.08 -0.08 9.73
CA VAL A 149 22.10 -1.11 9.59
C VAL A 149 23.20 -0.90 10.59
N VAL A 150 23.57 -2.00 11.23
CA VAL A 150 24.75 -2.07 12.09
C VAL A 150 26.00 -1.93 11.24
N PRO A 151 26.83 -0.89 11.44
CA PRO A 151 28.13 -0.86 10.80
C PRO A 151 28.95 -2.09 11.20
N GLU A 152 29.72 -2.61 10.26
CA GLU A 152 30.63 -3.73 10.52
C GLU A 152 31.58 -3.39 11.68
N GLY A 153 31.73 -4.31 12.64
CA GLY A 153 32.52 -4.12 13.85
C GLY A 153 31.77 -3.48 15.03
N CYS A 154 30.51 -3.09 14.84
CA CYS A 154 29.64 -2.59 15.93
C CYS A 154 28.69 -3.67 16.49
N GLU A 155 28.85 -4.94 16.13
CA GLU A 155 27.95 -6.03 16.55
C GLU A 155 28.00 -6.22 18.08
N HIS A 156 29.19 -6.10 18.66
CA HIS A 156 29.38 -6.15 20.12
C HIS A 156 28.67 -5.00 20.85
N MET A 157 28.58 -3.83 20.22
CA MET A 157 27.87 -2.68 20.80
C MET A 157 26.36 -2.90 20.84
N LEU A 158 25.79 -3.62 19.86
CA LEU A 158 24.39 -4.00 19.89
C LEU A 158 24.09 -5.13 20.86
N ALA A 159 24.98 -6.12 20.95
CA ALA A 159 24.88 -7.15 21.98
C ALA A 159 24.91 -6.50 23.37
N GLY A 160 25.87 -5.59 23.59
CA GLY A 160 25.95 -4.77 24.80
C GLY A 160 24.66 -3.97 25.04
N ARG A 161 24.15 -3.23 24.05
CA ARG A 161 22.90 -2.47 24.16
C ARG A 161 21.72 -3.37 24.54
N LYS A 162 21.57 -4.55 23.91
CA LYS A 162 20.50 -5.50 24.24
C LYS A 162 20.62 -6.01 25.67
N VAL A 163 21.84 -6.34 26.11
CA VAL A 163 22.09 -6.73 27.52
C VAL A 163 21.73 -5.58 28.47
N MET A 164 22.09 -4.35 28.14
CA MET A 164 21.72 -3.17 28.94
C MET A 164 20.20 -2.92 28.95
N GLN A 165 19.48 -3.23 27.86
CA GLN A 165 18.01 -3.14 27.79
C GLN A 165 17.30 -4.23 28.60
N CYS A 166 17.98 -5.33 28.93
CA CYS A 166 17.45 -6.35 29.85
C CYS A 166 17.48 -5.88 31.32
N LEU A 167 18.17 -4.78 31.63
CA LEU A 167 18.11 -4.20 32.95
C LEU A 167 16.85 -3.34 33.07
N PRO A 168 16.09 -3.48 34.17
CA PRO A 168 14.77 -2.87 34.29
C PRO A 168 14.79 -1.34 34.32
N ASN A 169 15.97 -0.72 34.57
CA ASN A 169 16.14 0.73 34.61
C ASN A 169 17.61 1.17 34.29
N PRO A 170 17.84 2.25 33.50
CA PRO A 170 19.12 2.96 33.43
C PRO A 170 19.85 3.22 34.76
N GLU A 171 19.13 3.50 35.85
CA GLU A 171 19.78 3.66 37.16
C GLU A 171 20.36 2.34 37.70
N ASP A 172 19.70 1.22 37.45
CA ASP A 172 20.18 -0.11 37.87
C ASP A 172 21.43 -0.53 37.06
N LEU A 173 21.51 -0.13 35.79
CA LEU A 173 22.73 -0.26 34.98
C LEU A 173 23.87 0.55 35.61
N LYS A 174 23.61 1.80 35.98
CA LYS A 174 24.63 2.66 36.59
C LYS A 174 25.14 2.04 37.90
N ILE A 175 24.24 1.58 38.77
CA ILE A 175 24.60 0.90 40.02
C ILE A 175 25.41 -0.37 39.73
N SER A 176 25.01 -1.16 38.73
CA SER A 176 25.71 -2.40 38.35
C SER A 176 27.13 -2.12 37.82
N LEU A 177 27.28 -1.09 36.99
CA LEU A 177 28.58 -0.66 36.47
C LEU A 177 29.47 -0.08 37.56
N GLU A 178 28.91 0.69 38.49
CA GLU A 178 29.63 1.22 39.65
C GLU A 178 30.05 0.10 40.61
N MET A 179 29.19 -0.90 40.83
CA MET A 179 29.53 -2.09 41.62
C MET A 179 30.68 -2.88 40.99
N TYR A 180 30.62 -3.12 39.67
CA TYR A 180 31.69 -3.80 38.94
C TYR A 180 33.00 -3.00 38.93
N LYS A 181 32.91 -1.67 38.83
CA LYS A 181 34.08 -0.79 38.96
C LYS A 181 34.70 -0.92 40.35
N LEU A 182 33.88 -0.90 41.41
CA LEU A 182 34.35 -1.04 42.79
C LEU A 182 35.00 -2.40 43.03
N SER A 183 34.46 -3.49 42.47
CA SER A 183 35.10 -4.81 42.62
C SER A 183 36.50 -4.84 41.99
N LEU A 184 36.68 -4.24 40.81
CA LEU A 184 37.99 -4.13 40.17
C LEU A 184 38.96 -3.23 40.94
N GLU A 185 38.47 -2.13 41.49
CA GLU A 185 39.29 -1.25 42.35
C GLU A 185 39.76 -1.99 43.62
N ILE A 186 38.88 -2.80 44.23
CA ILE A 186 39.24 -3.65 45.38
C ILE A 186 40.35 -4.63 44.99
N GLU A 187 40.19 -5.37 43.89
CA GLU A 187 41.22 -6.32 43.42
C GLU A 187 42.58 -5.64 43.16
N LEU A 188 42.57 -4.43 42.57
CA LEU A 188 43.79 -3.66 42.34
C LEU A 188 44.48 -3.26 43.65
N LEU A 189 43.69 -2.79 44.63
CA LEU A 189 44.20 -2.39 45.94
C LEU A 189 44.78 -3.57 46.72
N GLU A 190 44.14 -4.74 46.64
CA GLU A 190 44.66 -5.97 47.24
C GLU A 190 46.00 -6.38 46.62
N LEU A 191 46.11 -6.30 45.29
CA LEU A 191 47.35 -6.58 44.58
C LEU A 191 48.48 -5.61 44.97
N HIS A 192 48.17 -4.33 45.10
CA HIS A 192 49.13 -3.33 45.57
C HIS A 192 49.58 -3.59 47.00
N ARG A 193 48.65 -3.90 47.91
CA ARG A 193 48.97 -4.27 49.30
C ARG A 193 49.91 -5.47 49.34
N ASP A 194 49.65 -6.49 48.54
CA ASP A 194 50.44 -7.72 48.54
C ASP A 194 51.84 -7.50 47.95
N ASN A 195 51.96 -6.65 46.92
CA ASN A 195 53.27 -6.22 46.40
C ASN A 195 54.08 -5.42 47.42
N ALA A 196 53.45 -4.46 48.12
CA ALA A 196 54.11 -3.69 49.19
C ALA A 196 54.56 -4.58 50.36
N ARG A 197 53.80 -5.65 50.65
CA ARG A 197 54.19 -6.65 51.65
C ARG A 197 55.37 -7.50 51.21
N LYS A 198 55.50 -7.81 49.91
CA LYS A 198 56.67 -8.54 49.39
C LYS A 198 57.93 -7.68 49.41
N THR A 199 57.86 -6.42 48.99
CA THR A 199 59.01 -5.50 49.02
C THR A 199 59.51 -5.19 50.43
N THR A 200 58.63 -5.23 51.43
CA THR A 200 59.03 -5.09 52.85
C THR A 200 59.65 -6.36 53.44
N VAL A 201 59.37 -7.54 52.87
CA VAL A 201 59.93 -8.83 53.31
C VAL A 201 61.27 -9.14 52.62
N ASP A 202 61.48 -8.67 51.39
CA ASP A 202 62.70 -8.93 50.60
C ASP A 202 63.81 -7.87 50.79
N SER A 203 63.63 -6.89 51.67
CA SER A 203 64.64 -5.85 51.94
C SER A 203 65.73 -6.39 52.89
N PRO A 204 67.00 -6.54 52.46
CA PRO A 204 68.06 -7.08 53.31
C PRO A 204 68.40 -6.12 54.46
N LEU A 205 68.57 -6.68 55.67
CA LEU A 205 69.19 -6.02 56.83
C LEU A 205 70.67 -5.73 56.59
#